data_AF-A0A4Y9LSU0-F1
#
_entry.id   AF-A0A4Y9LSU0-F1
#
_cell.length_a   1.000
_cell.length_b   1.000
_cell.length_c   1.000
_cell.angle_alpha   90.00
_cell.angle_beta   90.00
_cell.angle_gamma   90.00
#
_symmetry.space_group_name_H-M   'P 1'
#
loop_
_entity.id
_entity.type
_entity.pdbx_description
1 polymer ?
#
loop_
_entity_poly.entity_id
_entity_poly.type
_entity_poly.pdbx_seq_one_letter_code
_entity_poly.pdbx_strand_id
1 'polypeptide(L)'
;MKWPRPYRRAFASSGVSMLNRVGLIMRGLAAVLLVLVSARVAAAEEKRLPVPAVSIRAGELIRDDMITERAFAPNLLGVAMFIEGRQVLVGRMARRALLPGQPIPTNSVEDPWTVARGAMVKVVVEDSGLSIVTYGSAMQSGAAGALIPVRNTDTGVIIRGVVQPDGTVKVVDGS
;
A
#
# COMPACT_ATOMS: atom_id res chain seq x y z
N MET A 1 -76.12 20.82 68.36
CA MET A 1 -74.77 21.00 68.92
C MET A 1 -73.75 20.47 67.91
N LYS A 2 -72.76 21.29 67.57
CA LYS A 2 -71.53 21.11 66.76
C LYS A 2 -71.01 19.66 66.48
N TRP A 3 -70.80 19.34 65.18
CA TRP A 3 -69.71 18.59 64.45
C TRP A 3 -69.12 17.24 65.00
N PRO A 4 -68.44 16.37 64.18
CA PRO A 4 -67.83 16.58 62.86
C PRO A 4 -68.06 15.50 61.75
N ARG A 5 -67.58 15.79 60.53
CA ARG A 5 -67.55 14.89 59.35
C ARG A 5 -66.47 13.80 59.48
N PRO A 6 -66.71 12.56 59.03
CA PRO A 6 -65.64 11.67 58.65
C PRO A 6 -65.37 11.69 57.13
N TYR A 7 -64.07 11.62 56.86
CA TYR A 7 -63.35 11.89 55.64
C TYR A 7 -63.25 10.60 54.80
N ARG A 8 -63.77 10.58 53.57
CA ARG A 8 -63.57 9.45 52.63
C ARG A 8 -62.15 9.53 52.05
N ARG A 9 -61.22 8.70 52.52
CA ARG A 9 -59.94 8.46 51.84
C ARG A 9 -60.10 7.36 50.80
N ALA A 10 -59.94 7.74 49.54
CA ALA A 10 -59.60 6.81 48.46
C ALA A 10 -58.14 6.37 48.65
N PHE A 11 -57.89 5.08 48.80
CA PHE A 11 -56.56 4.48 48.63
C PHE A 11 -56.57 3.72 47.31
N ALA A 12 -56.15 4.39 46.24
CA ALA A 12 -55.95 3.81 44.92
C ALA A 12 -54.45 3.57 44.69
N SER A 13 -54.10 2.29 44.51
CA SER A 13 -53.01 1.73 43.70
C SER A 13 -51.63 2.39 43.73
N SER A 14 -50.81 2.06 44.73
CA SER A 14 -49.36 2.34 44.76
C SER A 14 -48.48 1.18 44.24
N GLY A 15 -49.04 0.22 43.50
CA GLY A 15 -48.31 -0.98 43.04
C GLY A 15 -47.77 -0.94 41.60
N VAL A 16 -48.31 -0.07 40.73
CA VAL A 16 -48.03 -0.09 39.27
C VAL A 16 -46.81 0.78 38.88
N SER A 17 -46.33 1.63 39.79
CA SER A 17 -45.26 2.61 39.51
C SER A 17 -43.86 1.99 39.45
N MET A 18 -43.59 0.93 40.21
CA MET A 18 -42.22 0.39 40.34
C MET A 18 -41.86 -0.58 39.21
N LEU A 19 -42.81 -1.41 38.75
CA LEU A 19 -42.62 -2.32 37.62
C LEU A 19 -42.38 -1.59 36.28
N ASN A 20 -43.08 -0.47 36.04
CA ASN A 20 -42.87 0.32 34.82
C ASN A 20 -41.52 1.06 34.83
N ARG A 21 -41.01 1.49 35.99
CA ARG A 21 -39.70 2.15 36.12
C ARG A 21 -38.55 1.18 35.84
N VAL A 22 -38.63 -0.05 36.35
CA VAL A 22 -37.62 -1.10 36.07
C VAL A 22 -37.65 -1.49 34.58
N GLY A 23 -38.83 -1.60 33.96
CA GLY A 23 -38.97 -1.87 32.53
C GLY A 23 -38.44 -0.74 31.63
N LEU A 24 -38.59 0.53 32.05
CA LEU A 24 -38.06 1.68 31.33
C LEU A 24 -36.53 1.74 31.40
N ILE A 25 -35.94 1.42 32.56
CA ILE A 25 -34.49 1.34 32.75
C ILE A 25 -33.91 0.20 31.90
N MET A 26 -34.52 -0.98 31.91
CA MET A 26 -34.09 -2.13 31.09
C MET A 26 -34.19 -1.86 29.59
N ARG A 27 -35.24 -1.17 29.12
CA ARG A 27 -35.37 -0.75 27.72
C ARG A 27 -34.35 0.30 27.33
N GLY A 28 -34.05 1.26 28.21
CA GLY A 28 -32.98 2.24 28.00
C GLY A 28 -31.61 1.59 27.93
N LEU A 29 -31.31 0.64 28.84
CA LEU A 29 -30.08 -0.12 28.84
C LEU A 29 -29.94 -1.00 27.59
N ALA A 30 -31.01 -1.68 27.18
CA ALA A 30 -31.04 -2.46 25.94
C ALA A 30 -30.87 -1.57 24.70
N ALA A 31 -31.49 -0.38 24.66
CA ALA A 31 -31.33 0.56 23.56
C ALA A 31 -29.89 1.12 23.49
N VAL A 32 -29.28 1.43 24.63
CA VAL A 32 -27.88 1.86 24.71
C VAL A 32 -26.95 0.72 24.28
N LEU A 33 -27.21 -0.51 24.71
CA LEU A 33 -26.42 -1.69 24.31
C LEU A 33 -26.56 -1.95 22.80
N LEU A 34 -27.77 -1.82 22.25
CA LEU A 34 -28.04 -1.93 20.81
C LEU A 34 -27.28 -0.85 20.03
N VAL A 35 -27.33 0.41 20.48
CA VAL A 35 -26.61 1.54 19.87
C VAL A 35 -25.10 1.30 19.90
N LEU A 36 -24.56 0.83 21.03
CA LEU A 36 -23.13 0.50 21.18
C LEU A 36 -22.70 -0.67 20.29
N VAL A 37 -23.56 -1.67 20.08
CA VAL A 37 -23.29 -2.78 19.16
C VAL A 37 -23.31 -2.30 17.70
N SER A 38 -24.30 -1.48 17.29
CA SER A 38 -24.34 -0.92 15.94
C SER A 38 -23.15 0.00 15.62
N ALA A 39 -22.65 0.75 16.61
CA ALA A 39 -21.44 1.57 16.45
C ALA A 39 -20.18 0.71 16.21
N ARG A 40 -20.11 -0.51 16.78
CA ARG A 40 -18.99 -1.44 16.56
C ARG A 40 -18.99 -2.05 15.16
N VAL A 41 -20.16 -2.27 14.56
CA VAL A 41 -20.28 -2.81 13.19
C VAL A 41 -19.86 -1.79 12.13
N ALA A 42 -20.16 -0.50 12.35
CA ALA A 42 -19.77 0.57 11.44
C ALA A 42 -18.24 0.84 11.39
N ALA A 43 -17.49 0.33 12.37
CA ALA A 43 -16.04 0.49 12.48
C ALA A 43 -15.25 -0.73 11.95
N ALA A 44 -15.88 -1.62 11.18
CA ALA A 44 -15.15 -2.51 10.29
C ALA A 44 -14.55 -1.64 9.17
N GLU A 45 -13.44 -0.99 9.48
CA GLU A 45 -12.72 -0.08 8.59
C GLU A 45 -12.18 -0.89 7.41
N GLU A 46 -12.95 -0.95 6.33
CA GLU A 46 -12.53 -1.55 5.07
C GLU A 46 -11.29 -0.80 4.58
N LYS A 47 -10.14 -1.46 4.67
CA LYS A 47 -8.89 -0.85 4.22
C LYS A 47 -8.83 -0.94 2.71
N ARG A 48 -8.75 0.23 2.06
CA ARG A 48 -8.56 0.33 0.61
C ARG A 48 -7.10 0.12 0.28
N LEU A 49 -6.83 -0.87 -0.57
CA LEU A 49 -5.50 -1.16 -1.07
C LEU A 49 -5.47 -1.05 -2.60
N PRO A 50 -4.38 -0.53 -3.18
CA PRO A 50 -4.18 -0.57 -4.62
C PRO A 50 -3.96 -2.00 -5.09
N VAL A 51 -4.64 -2.34 -6.18
CA VAL A 51 -4.54 -3.62 -6.88
C VAL A 51 -4.33 -3.36 -8.38
N PRO A 52 -3.63 -4.24 -9.10
CA PRO A 52 -3.56 -4.16 -10.55
C PRO A 52 -4.95 -4.38 -11.16
N ALA A 53 -5.34 -3.54 -12.11
CA ALA A 53 -6.53 -3.75 -12.94
C ALA A 53 -6.26 -4.74 -14.09
N VAL A 54 -4.98 -4.84 -14.51
CA VAL A 54 -4.49 -5.74 -15.55
C VAL A 54 -3.28 -6.54 -15.04
N SER A 55 -2.89 -7.57 -15.77
CA SER A 55 -1.64 -8.30 -15.47
C SER A 55 -0.44 -7.43 -15.83
N ILE A 56 0.40 -7.10 -14.85
CA ILE A 56 1.64 -6.34 -15.04
C ILE A 56 2.81 -7.32 -14.99
N ARG A 57 3.69 -7.28 -16.00
CA ARG A 57 4.82 -8.22 -16.10
C ARG A 57 6.01 -7.76 -15.24
N ALA A 58 6.91 -8.69 -14.93
CA ALA A 58 8.18 -8.33 -14.32
C ALA A 58 9.01 -7.44 -15.27
N GLY A 59 9.62 -6.39 -14.73
CA GLY A 59 10.35 -5.36 -15.48
C GLY A 59 9.45 -4.32 -16.16
N GLU A 60 8.12 -4.38 -15.98
CA GLU A 60 7.19 -3.42 -16.57
C GLU A 60 7.00 -2.20 -15.66
N LEU A 61 6.93 -1.01 -16.27
CA LEU A 61 6.64 0.23 -15.57
C LEU A 61 5.16 0.28 -15.16
N ILE A 62 4.92 0.50 -13.88
CA ILE A 62 3.57 0.63 -13.32
C ILE A 62 3.03 2.02 -13.62
N ARG A 63 1.96 2.06 -14.42
CA ARG A 63 1.26 3.28 -14.81
C ARG A 63 -0.01 3.47 -13.99
N ASP A 64 -0.49 4.71 -13.92
CA ASP A 64 -1.67 5.08 -13.13
C ASP A 64 -2.95 4.37 -13.59
N ASP A 65 -3.11 4.19 -14.91
CA ASP A 65 -4.23 3.50 -15.55
C ASP A 65 -4.29 2.00 -15.23
N MET A 66 -3.17 1.42 -14.80
CA MET A 66 -3.07 0.00 -14.45
C MET A 66 -3.48 -0.30 -13.01
N ILE A 67 -3.67 0.71 -12.16
CA ILE A 67 -3.92 0.55 -10.73
C ILE A 67 -5.33 1.02 -10.36
N THR A 68 -6.08 0.16 -9.69
CA THR A 68 -7.38 0.48 -9.09
C THR A 68 -7.32 0.26 -7.58
N GLU A 69 -8.20 0.90 -6.82
CA GLU A 69 -8.34 0.64 -5.39
C GLU A 69 -9.46 -0.37 -5.14
N ARG A 70 -9.25 -1.26 -4.18
CA ARG A 70 -10.27 -2.20 -3.74
C ARG A 70 -10.29 -2.30 -2.21
N ALA A 71 -11.48 -2.45 -1.66
CA ALA A 71 -11.70 -2.68 -0.25
C ALA A 71 -11.30 -4.11 0.12
N PHE A 72 -10.58 -4.26 1.23
CA PHE A 72 -10.23 -5.53 1.84
C PHE A 72 -10.59 -5.53 3.32
N ALA A 73 -10.87 -6.71 3.86
CA ALA A 73 -11.10 -6.89 5.29
C ALA A 73 -9.82 -6.50 6.08
N PRO A 74 -9.94 -5.79 7.20
CA PRO A 74 -8.80 -5.31 7.98
C PRO A 74 -7.90 -6.44 8.54
N ASN A 75 -8.43 -7.65 8.66
CA ASN A 75 -7.70 -8.85 9.11
C ASN A 75 -6.92 -9.57 7.99
N LEU A 76 -6.75 -8.93 6.82
CA LEU A 76 -5.83 -9.45 5.80
C LEU A 76 -4.41 -9.44 6.40
N LEU A 77 -3.96 -10.61 6.85
CA LEU A 77 -2.70 -10.81 7.57
C LEU A 77 -1.57 -10.02 6.90
N GLY A 78 -1.05 -9.01 7.59
CA GLY A 78 0.05 -8.20 7.09
C GLY A 78 -0.36 -6.98 6.25
N VAL A 79 -1.34 -6.18 6.66
CA VAL A 79 -1.60 -4.87 6.02
C VAL A 79 -0.30 -4.06 5.78
N ALA A 80 0.67 -4.12 6.71
CA ALA A 80 1.97 -3.45 6.60
C ALA A 80 2.92 -3.99 5.50
N MET A 81 2.68 -5.20 4.95
CA MET A 81 3.49 -5.73 3.84
C MET A 81 2.96 -5.32 2.45
N PHE A 82 1.83 -4.62 2.40
CA PHE A 82 1.24 -4.11 1.16
C PHE A 82 1.45 -2.61 1.03
N ILE A 83 1.57 -2.16 -0.22
CA ILE A 83 1.69 -0.74 -0.51
C ILE A 83 0.33 -0.08 -0.29
N GLU A 84 0.35 1.03 0.45
CA GLU A 84 -0.81 1.87 0.69
C GLU A 84 -0.77 3.07 -0.25
N GLY A 85 -1.90 3.36 -0.89
CA GLY A 85 -2.02 4.47 -1.83
C GLY A 85 -1.42 4.17 -3.21
N ARG A 86 -2.18 4.57 -4.24
CA ARG A 86 -1.76 4.40 -5.64
C ARG A 86 -0.53 5.22 -6.01
N GLN A 87 -0.31 6.36 -5.36
CA GLN A 87 0.73 7.34 -5.70
C GLN A 87 2.15 6.78 -5.52
N VAL A 88 2.33 5.83 -4.61
CA VAL A 88 3.64 5.20 -4.34
C VAL A 88 4.03 4.22 -5.43
N LEU A 89 3.05 3.70 -6.19
CA LEU A 89 3.24 2.70 -7.23
C LEU A 89 3.52 3.31 -8.60
N VAL A 90 2.90 4.46 -8.90
CA VAL A 90 3.03 5.09 -10.22
C VAL A 90 4.47 5.50 -10.45
N GLY A 91 5.05 5.05 -11.57
CA GLY A 91 6.44 5.30 -11.94
C GLY A 91 7.45 4.30 -11.35
N ARG A 92 7.01 3.34 -10.52
CA ARG A 92 7.84 2.21 -10.11
C ARG A 92 7.80 1.08 -11.14
N MET A 93 8.75 0.16 -11.04
CA MET A 93 8.83 -1.02 -11.88
C MET A 93 8.41 -2.26 -11.10
N ALA A 94 7.68 -3.18 -11.74
CA ALA A 94 7.28 -4.43 -11.11
C ALA A 94 8.46 -5.41 -11.08
N ARG A 95 8.87 -5.83 -9.88
CA ARG A 95 9.96 -6.80 -9.70
C ARG A 95 9.54 -8.23 -10.07
N ARG A 96 8.25 -8.51 -9.94
CA ARG A 96 7.60 -9.80 -10.28
C ARG A 96 6.28 -9.54 -10.98
N ALA A 97 5.70 -10.57 -11.59
CA ALA A 97 4.37 -10.45 -12.18
C ALA A 97 3.32 -10.11 -11.12
N LEU A 98 2.55 -9.05 -11.36
CA LEU A 98 1.45 -8.63 -10.50
C LEU A 98 0.14 -9.04 -11.18
N LEU A 99 -0.65 -9.85 -10.48
CA LEU A 99 -1.91 -10.36 -10.98
C LEU A 99 -3.06 -9.39 -10.68
N PRO A 100 -4.05 -9.30 -11.58
CA PRO A 100 -5.16 -8.39 -11.41
C PRO A 100 -5.98 -8.73 -10.15
N GLY A 101 -6.37 -7.68 -9.43
CA GLY A 101 -7.18 -7.80 -8.23
C GLY A 101 -6.44 -8.39 -7.02
N GLN A 102 -5.12 -8.45 -6.99
CA GLN A 102 -4.37 -8.80 -5.78
C GLN A 102 -3.72 -7.56 -5.16
N PRO A 103 -3.71 -7.41 -3.82
CA PRO A 103 -2.93 -6.37 -3.15
C PRO A 103 -1.47 -6.45 -3.56
N ILE A 104 -0.84 -5.31 -3.81
CA ILE A 104 0.55 -5.25 -4.26
C ILE A 104 1.47 -5.25 -3.04
N PRO A 105 2.33 -6.28 -2.85
CA PRO A 105 3.28 -6.30 -1.75
C PRO A 105 4.40 -5.29 -1.97
N THR A 106 4.92 -4.68 -0.90
CA THR A 106 6.01 -3.69 -0.96
C THR A 106 7.29 -4.25 -1.58
N ASN A 107 7.55 -5.55 -1.39
CA ASN A 107 8.71 -6.24 -1.95
C ASN A 107 8.57 -6.65 -3.43
N SER A 108 7.43 -6.31 -4.06
CA SER A 108 7.11 -6.69 -5.44
C SER A 108 7.29 -5.54 -6.43
N VAL A 109 7.69 -4.36 -5.94
CA VAL A 109 8.04 -3.20 -6.76
C VAL A 109 9.46 -2.74 -6.45
N GLU A 110 10.07 -2.07 -7.41
CA GLU A 110 11.40 -1.47 -7.30
C GLU A 110 11.46 -0.15 -8.07
N ASP A 111 12.55 0.59 -7.91
CA ASP A 111 12.78 1.80 -8.69
C ASP A 111 13.03 1.45 -10.16
N PRO A 112 12.56 2.27 -11.12
CA PRO A 112 12.73 1.99 -12.52
C PRO A 112 14.22 1.94 -12.89
N TRP A 113 14.60 0.90 -13.63
CA TRP A 113 15.97 0.79 -14.11
C TRP A 113 16.21 1.81 -15.23
N THR A 114 17.33 2.52 -15.15
CA THR A 114 17.79 3.41 -16.23
C THR A 114 18.34 2.59 -17.39
N VAL A 115 18.94 1.43 -17.06
CA VAL A 115 19.48 0.47 -18.02
C VAL A 115 18.91 -0.91 -17.73
N ALA A 116 18.37 -1.58 -18.75
CA ALA A 116 17.89 -2.95 -18.65
C ALA A 116 18.99 -3.96 -18.99
N ARG A 117 18.92 -5.17 -18.43
CA ARG A 117 19.77 -6.30 -18.85
C ARG A 117 19.64 -6.56 -20.34
N GLY A 118 20.77 -6.68 -21.01
CA GLY A 118 20.90 -6.88 -22.45
C GLY A 118 20.86 -5.59 -23.26
N ALA A 119 20.49 -4.46 -22.65
CA ALA A 119 20.44 -3.18 -23.35
C ALA A 119 21.84 -2.76 -23.84
N MET A 120 21.87 -2.18 -25.04
CA MET A 120 23.09 -1.56 -25.56
C MET A 120 23.28 -0.21 -24.89
N VAL A 121 24.43 -0.05 -24.21
CA VAL A 121 24.78 1.14 -23.45
C VAL A 121 26.08 1.74 -23.98
N LYS A 122 26.17 3.06 -23.92
CA LYS A 122 27.42 3.79 -24.16
C LYS A 122 28.26 3.72 -22.89
N VAL A 123 29.46 3.17 -23.02
CA VAL A 123 30.43 3.07 -21.94
C VAL A 123 31.46 4.20 -22.13
N VAL A 124 31.64 5.00 -21.09
CA VAL A 124 32.61 6.09 -21.06
C VAL A 124 33.70 5.74 -20.06
N VAL A 125 34.93 5.68 -20.54
CA VAL A 125 36.14 5.51 -19.73
C VAL A 125 36.84 6.86 -19.68
N GLU A 126 37.11 7.36 -18.47
CA GLU A 126 37.89 8.57 -18.26
C GLU A 126 39.12 8.21 -17.44
N ASP A 127 40.29 8.39 -18.04
CA ASP A 127 41.57 8.22 -17.36
C ASP A 127 42.49 9.39 -17.72
N SER A 128 42.97 10.11 -16.70
CA SER A 128 44.05 11.10 -16.82
C SER A 128 43.89 12.14 -17.95
N GLY A 129 42.65 12.55 -18.24
CA GLY A 129 42.31 13.52 -19.28
C GLY A 129 41.99 12.92 -20.67
N LEU A 130 42.06 11.59 -20.81
CA LEU A 130 41.60 10.86 -21.98
C LEU A 130 40.17 10.35 -21.74
N SER A 131 39.25 10.64 -22.66
CA SER A 131 37.89 10.10 -22.66
C SER A 131 37.71 9.14 -23.83
N ILE A 132 37.50 7.87 -23.53
CA ILE A 132 37.24 6.82 -24.52
C ILE A 132 35.77 6.44 -24.44
N VAL A 133 35.10 6.47 -25.59
CA VAL A 133 33.70 6.05 -25.71
C VAL A 133 33.63 4.74 -26.48
N THR A 134 32.95 3.75 -25.91
CA THR A 134 32.66 2.47 -26.56
C THR A 134 31.21 2.06 -26.32
N TYR A 135 30.78 0.97 -26.94
CA TYR A 135 29.44 0.41 -26.77
C TYR A 135 29.51 -1.00 -26.19
N GLY A 136 28.67 -1.25 -25.20
CA GLY A 136 28.59 -2.55 -24.54
C GLY A 136 27.16 -3.00 -24.34
N SER A 137 26.99 -4.29 -24.08
CA SER A 137 25.71 -4.87 -23.63
C SER A 137 25.73 -4.98 -22.11
N ALA A 138 24.74 -4.35 -21.46
CA ALA A 138 24.57 -4.43 -20.02
C ALA A 138 24.26 -5.87 -19.61
N MET A 139 25.04 -6.47 -18.71
CA MET A 139 24.81 -7.86 -18.29
C MET A 139 23.77 -7.96 -17.17
N GLN A 140 23.44 -6.83 -16.54
CA GLN A 140 22.47 -6.70 -15.47
C GLN A 140 21.68 -5.40 -15.63
N SER A 141 20.43 -5.39 -15.16
CA SER A 141 19.67 -4.15 -15.03
C SER A 141 20.17 -3.29 -13.87
N GLY A 142 20.11 -1.98 -14.02
CA GLY A 142 20.51 -1.03 -12.98
C GLY A 142 19.83 0.33 -13.14
N ALA A 143 19.53 0.96 -12.00
CA ALA A 143 19.16 2.37 -11.94
C ALA A 143 20.40 3.27 -11.96
N ALA A 144 20.22 4.57 -12.17
CA ALA A 144 21.29 5.56 -12.03
C ALA A 144 22.01 5.41 -10.67
N GLY A 145 23.34 5.41 -10.68
CA GLY A 145 24.20 5.15 -9.53
C GLY A 145 24.50 3.67 -9.27
N ALA A 146 23.82 2.73 -9.93
CA ALA A 146 24.09 1.31 -9.75
C ALA A 146 25.39 0.88 -10.46
N LEU A 147 26.22 0.08 -9.78
CA LEU A 147 27.37 -0.58 -10.38
C LEU A 147 26.93 -1.84 -11.12
N ILE A 148 27.02 -1.85 -12.45
CA ILE A 148 26.64 -3.00 -13.28
C ILE A 148 27.81 -3.52 -14.11
N PRO A 149 27.89 -4.85 -14.36
CA PRO A 149 28.79 -5.41 -15.36
C PRO A 149 28.26 -5.14 -16.78
N VAL A 150 29.14 -4.70 -17.67
CA VAL A 150 28.87 -4.44 -19.08
C VAL A 150 29.89 -5.19 -19.92
N ARG A 151 29.42 -5.92 -20.93
CA ARG A 151 30.30 -6.60 -21.89
C ARG A 151 30.54 -5.68 -23.08
N ASN A 152 31.79 -5.34 -23.35
CA ASN A 152 32.17 -4.62 -24.56
C ASN A 152 31.80 -5.47 -25.79
N THR A 153 31.10 -4.87 -26.76
CA THR A 153 30.59 -5.58 -27.94
C THR A 153 31.71 -5.87 -28.94
N ASP A 154 32.74 -5.03 -28.98
CA ASP A 154 33.87 -5.11 -29.90
C ASP A 154 34.92 -6.12 -29.42
N THR A 155 35.28 -6.07 -28.14
CA THR A 155 36.36 -6.89 -27.57
C THR A 155 35.87 -8.10 -26.76
N GLY A 156 34.60 -8.10 -26.37
CA GLY A 156 34.02 -9.14 -25.50
C GLY A 156 34.42 -9.05 -24.03
N VAL A 157 35.30 -8.11 -23.65
CA VAL A 157 35.76 -7.89 -22.27
C VAL A 157 34.62 -7.39 -21.39
N ILE A 158 34.53 -7.90 -20.15
CA ILE A 158 33.54 -7.47 -19.16
C ILE A 158 34.16 -6.38 -18.30
N ILE A 159 33.50 -5.23 -18.26
CA ILE A 159 33.93 -4.04 -17.52
C ILE A 159 32.86 -3.71 -16.48
N ARG A 160 33.26 -3.20 -15.31
CA ARG A 160 32.32 -2.73 -14.28
C ARG A 160 32.21 -1.22 -14.35
N GLY A 161 30.99 -0.71 -14.34
CA GLY A 161 30.76 0.73 -14.38
C GLY A 161 29.49 1.14 -13.69
N VAL A 162 29.42 2.40 -13.33
CA VAL A 162 28.28 3.04 -12.68
C VAL A 162 27.36 3.63 -13.74
N VAL A 163 26.09 3.23 -13.70
CA VAL A 163 25.05 3.78 -14.56
C VAL A 163 24.86 5.26 -14.24
N GLN A 164 24.91 6.11 -15.25
CA GLN A 164 24.66 7.53 -15.15
C GLN A 164 23.16 7.82 -15.36
N PRO A 165 22.65 8.97 -14.89
CA PRO A 165 21.24 9.35 -15.08
C PRO A 165 20.79 9.45 -16.54
N ASP A 166 21.74 9.67 -17.46
CA ASP A 166 21.49 9.73 -18.91
C ASP A 166 21.50 8.35 -19.59
N GLY A 167 21.67 7.26 -18.82
CA GLY A 167 21.74 5.89 -19.32
C GLY A 167 23.12 5.47 -19.86
N THR A 168 24.12 6.34 -19.79
CA THR A 168 25.52 5.95 -20.05
C THR A 168 26.10 5.19 -18.87
N VAL A 169 27.18 4.45 -19.08
CA VAL A 169 27.89 3.73 -18.02
C VAL A 169 29.29 4.27 -17.93
N LYS A 170 29.63 4.87 -16.78
CA LYS A 170 30.98 5.36 -16.50
C LYS A 170 31.78 4.26 -15.83
N VAL A 171 32.93 3.91 -16.40
CA VAL A 171 33.82 2.90 -15.80
C VAL A 171 34.44 3.47 -14.52
N VAL A 172 34.36 2.70 -13.44
CA VAL A 172 35.09 2.98 -12.20
C VAL A 172 36.37 2.19 -12.32
N ASP A 173 37.46 2.90 -12.61
CA ASP A 173 38.75 2.27 -12.79
C ASP A 173 39.15 1.56 -11.49
N GLY A 174 39.46 0.28 -11.59
CA GLY A 174 39.99 -0.51 -10.49
C GLY A 174 41.50 -0.46 -10.58
N SER A 175 42.11 0.51 -9.89
CA SER A 175 43.56 0.57 -9.69
C SER A 175 44.08 -0.75 -9.12
#